data_AF-A0A6N7YE11-F1
#
_entry.id   AF-A0A6N7YE11-F1
#
_cell.length_a   1.000
_cell.length_b   1.000
_cell.length_c   1.000
_cell.angle_alpha   90.00
_cell.angle_beta   90.00
_cell.angle_gamma   90.00
#
_symmetry.space_group_name_H-M   'P 1'
#
loop_
_entity.id
_entity.type
_entity.pdbx_description
1 polymer ?
#
loop_
_entity_poly.entity_id
_entity_poly.type
_entity_poly.pdbx_seq_one_letter_code
_entity_poly.pdbx_strand_id
1 'polypeptide(L)'
;MTGMTDLRDTTTAAPGQRSAPPPQFPELPDGVEPGTRVPRWKPWTAFVALIIGFVAASMGFIVIASISTAFGYTFEDPPPGVTIIATIVQNVFLIGAAVFFAAKVARPRPWQFGLRRPAWWPAVGWTALAFVTFLAFSAIWVSALGLQNEEDTLPTELGVDESTAALIAVAFLVTVVAPVGEELFFRGFYFRALANWKGIWPAAIITGITFGSIHAGGSPIGFLVPLGFFGFVLCLLYVRTKSLYPPIVLHAINNSIAFGSTQDWSWQIPLVLAGSLAIISLGAYAVRRGWGPAPARSLPV
;
A
#
# COMPACT_ATOMS: atom_id res chain seq x y z
N MET A 1 12.98 51.97 57.31
CA MET A 1 14.37 51.49 57.13
C MET A 1 14.33 49.98 57.02
N THR A 2 14.95 49.44 55.95
CA THR A 2 15.39 48.04 55.72
C THR A 2 14.33 46.93 55.89
N GLY A 3 13.83 46.23 54.85
CA GLY A 3 14.40 45.89 53.55
C GLY A 3 15.16 44.56 53.63
N MET A 4 14.51 43.43 53.32
CA MET A 4 15.19 42.27 52.76
C MET A 4 14.20 41.38 51.98
N THR A 5 14.32 41.49 50.67
CA THR A 5 13.79 40.61 49.63
C THR A 5 14.41 39.22 49.73
N ASP A 6 13.60 38.16 49.71
CA ASP A 6 14.07 36.83 49.29
C ASP A 6 13.38 36.47 47.96
N LEU A 7 14.05 36.87 46.89
CA LEU A 7 13.84 36.40 45.53
C LEU A 7 14.89 35.33 45.29
N ARG A 8 14.47 34.05 45.25
CA ARG A 8 15.18 32.95 44.57
C ARG A 8 14.30 31.70 44.58
N ASP A 9 13.47 31.57 43.56
CA ASP A 9 13.24 30.24 42.98
C ASP A 9 13.00 30.36 41.47
N THR A 10 13.98 30.91 40.78
CA THR A 10 14.11 30.73 39.34
C THR A 10 14.77 29.38 39.10
N THR A 11 13.97 28.31 39.07
CA THR A 11 14.40 27.07 38.43
C THR A 11 14.44 27.34 36.93
N THR A 12 15.60 27.76 36.43
CA THR A 12 15.94 27.78 35.01
C THR A 12 15.87 26.36 34.49
N ALA A 13 14.73 25.98 33.91
CA ALA A 13 14.65 24.80 33.06
C ALA A 13 15.65 25.00 31.92
N ALA A 14 16.67 24.16 31.87
CA ALA A 14 17.59 24.08 30.74
C ALA A 14 16.79 23.97 29.43
N PRO A 15 17.26 24.53 28.30
CA PRO A 15 16.64 24.33 27.00
C PRO A 15 16.88 22.89 26.54
N GLY A 16 16.17 21.96 27.18
CA GLY A 16 16.09 20.57 26.78
C GLY A 16 15.39 20.50 25.44
N GLN A 17 16.16 20.12 24.43
CA GLN A 17 15.74 19.59 23.13
C GLN A 17 14.23 19.44 23.01
N ARG A 18 13.57 20.39 22.33
CA ARG A 18 12.22 20.11 21.80
C ARG A 18 12.40 18.96 20.81
N SER A 19 12.21 17.72 21.28
CA SER A 19 12.04 16.58 20.40
C SER A 19 11.02 17.01 19.35
N ALA A 20 11.40 16.94 18.07
CA ALA A 20 10.49 17.31 16.99
C ALA A 20 9.11 16.70 17.27
N PRO A 21 8.02 17.47 17.14
CA PRO A 21 6.69 16.95 17.41
C PRO A 21 6.53 15.65 16.62
N PRO A 22 5.95 14.60 17.25
CA PRO A 22 5.80 13.33 16.58
C PRO A 22 5.11 13.56 15.24
N PRO A 23 5.44 12.75 14.21
CA PRO A 23 4.77 12.84 12.92
C PRO A 23 3.27 12.89 13.18
N GLN A 24 2.57 13.87 12.62
CA GLN A 24 1.12 13.99 12.81
C GLN A 24 0.46 12.82 12.10
N PHE A 25 0.34 11.72 12.84
CA PHE A 25 -0.47 10.60 12.41
C PHE A 25 -1.93 11.02 12.48
N PRO A 26 -2.76 10.43 11.61
CA PRO A 26 -4.16 10.77 11.62
C PRO A 26 -4.84 10.44 12.94
N GLU A 27 -5.80 11.28 13.32
CA GLU A 27 -6.66 11.08 14.50
C GLU A 27 -7.37 9.72 14.46
N LEU A 28 -7.68 9.23 15.67
CA LEU A 28 -8.39 7.97 15.86
C LEU A 28 -9.80 8.04 15.25
N PRO A 29 -10.36 6.91 14.78
CA PRO A 29 -11.76 6.86 14.37
C PRO A 29 -12.73 7.19 15.51
N ASP A 30 -13.89 7.74 15.14
CA ASP A 30 -15.02 7.92 16.06
C ASP A 30 -15.40 6.59 16.73
N GLY A 31 -15.68 6.63 18.03
CA GLY A 31 -16.03 5.43 18.82
C GLY A 31 -14.83 4.63 19.33
N VAL A 32 -13.60 5.05 19.06
CA VAL A 32 -12.41 4.56 19.79
C VAL A 32 -12.28 5.35 21.10
N GLU A 33 -12.00 4.65 22.21
CA GLU A 33 -11.90 5.27 23.53
C GLU A 33 -10.91 6.46 23.55
N PRO A 34 -11.33 7.63 24.09
CA PRO A 34 -10.45 8.76 24.29
C PRO A 34 -9.20 8.36 25.08
N GLY A 35 -8.01 8.63 24.53
CA GLY A 35 -6.73 8.24 25.13
C GLY A 35 -6.10 6.97 24.57
N THR A 36 -6.79 6.22 23.69
CA THR A 36 -6.19 5.09 22.97
C THR A 36 -5.02 5.57 22.10
N ARG A 37 -3.78 5.27 22.48
CA ARG A 37 -2.62 5.69 21.68
C ARG A 37 -2.55 4.87 20.38
N VAL A 38 -2.32 5.55 19.26
CA VAL A 38 -2.02 4.88 17.97
C VAL A 38 -0.76 4.02 18.17
N PRO A 39 -0.78 2.71 17.83
CA PRO A 39 0.42 1.87 17.94
C PRO A 39 1.57 2.47 17.13
N ARG A 40 2.74 2.60 17.75
CA ARG A 40 3.96 3.08 17.09
C ARG A 40 4.85 1.89 16.77
N TRP A 41 4.80 1.44 15.52
CA TRP A 41 5.71 0.41 15.03
C TRP A 41 7.11 0.98 14.84
N LYS A 42 8.13 0.21 15.24
CA LYS A 42 9.53 0.63 15.15
C LYS A 42 9.96 0.66 13.68
N PRO A 43 10.72 1.66 13.21
CA PRO A 43 11.07 1.78 11.79
C PRO A 43 11.74 0.53 11.19
N TRP A 44 12.59 -0.15 11.94
CA TRP A 44 13.26 -1.37 11.48
C TRP A 44 12.29 -2.51 11.15
N THR A 45 11.09 -2.56 11.75
CA THR A 45 10.11 -3.62 11.47
C THR A 45 9.59 -3.53 10.05
N ALA A 46 9.64 -2.36 9.41
CA ALA A 46 9.28 -2.18 8.01
C ALA A 46 10.16 -3.07 7.10
N PHE A 47 11.49 -2.93 7.24
CA PHE A 47 12.46 -3.68 6.45
C PHE A 47 12.45 -5.17 6.77
N VAL A 48 12.34 -5.53 8.07
CA VAL A 48 12.30 -6.95 8.45
C VAL A 48 11.02 -7.62 7.97
N ALA A 49 9.86 -6.95 8.04
CA ALA A 49 8.61 -7.47 7.50
C ALA A 49 8.68 -7.64 5.98
N LEU A 50 9.32 -6.72 5.27
CA LEU A 50 9.54 -6.81 3.83
C LEU A 50 10.39 -8.05 3.50
N ILE A 51 11.55 -8.19 4.14
CA ILE A 51 12.45 -9.33 3.90
C ILE A 51 11.75 -10.65 4.22
N ILE A 52 11.11 -10.77 5.38
CA ILE A 52 10.40 -12.00 5.78
C ILE A 52 9.25 -12.31 4.81
N GLY A 53 8.46 -11.29 4.44
CA GLY A 53 7.35 -11.46 3.52
C GLY A 53 7.80 -11.92 2.14
N PHE A 54 8.85 -11.31 1.59
CA PHE A 54 9.43 -11.70 0.31
C PHE A 54 10.11 -13.07 0.35
N VAL A 55 10.89 -13.38 1.40
CA VAL A 55 11.51 -14.71 1.55
C VAL A 55 10.45 -15.79 1.64
N ALA A 56 9.40 -15.60 2.46
CA ALA A 56 8.30 -16.55 2.57
C ALA A 56 7.53 -16.69 1.25
N ALA A 57 7.30 -15.58 0.53
CA ALA A 57 6.68 -15.60 -0.80
C ALA A 57 7.52 -16.36 -1.82
N SER A 58 8.82 -16.13 -1.88
CA SER A 58 9.75 -16.84 -2.76
C SER A 58 9.81 -18.33 -2.43
N MET A 59 9.83 -18.71 -1.15
CA MET A 59 9.74 -20.11 -0.74
C MET A 59 8.41 -20.73 -1.17
N GLY A 60 7.30 -20.02 -0.99
CA GLY A 60 5.98 -20.45 -1.45
C GLY A 60 5.95 -20.66 -2.97
N PHE A 61 6.48 -19.71 -3.74
CA PHE A 61 6.62 -19.84 -5.19
C PHE A 61 7.45 -21.06 -5.58
N ILE A 62 8.62 -21.26 -4.96
CA ILE A 62 9.49 -22.42 -5.25
C ILE A 62 8.74 -23.73 -5.00
N VAL A 63 7.97 -23.83 -3.90
CA VAL A 63 7.16 -25.02 -3.62
C VAL A 63 6.10 -25.24 -4.69
N ILE A 64 5.33 -24.21 -5.06
CA ILE A 64 4.27 -24.32 -6.08
C ILE A 64 4.88 -24.69 -7.44
N ALA A 65 5.94 -24.01 -7.85
CA ALA A 65 6.62 -24.27 -9.11
C ALA A 65 7.25 -25.68 -9.14
N SER A 66 7.83 -26.15 -8.04
CA SER A 66 8.37 -27.52 -7.92
C SER A 66 7.27 -28.58 -8.00
N ILE A 67 6.07 -28.30 -7.50
CA ILE A 67 4.92 -29.19 -7.69
C ILE A 67 4.51 -29.18 -9.17
N SER A 68 4.49 -28.01 -9.80
CA SER A 68 4.16 -27.86 -11.22
C SER A 68 5.10 -28.65 -12.13
N THR A 69 6.39 -28.74 -11.80
CA THR A 69 7.34 -29.54 -12.59
C THR A 69 7.05 -31.04 -12.54
N ALA A 70 6.44 -31.53 -11.46
CA ALA A 70 5.96 -32.92 -11.39
C ALA A 70 4.82 -33.22 -12.38
N PHE A 71 4.16 -32.18 -12.92
CA PHE A 71 3.15 -32.26 -13.97
C PHE A 71 3.70 -31.93 -15.37
N GLY A 72 5.02 -31.79 -15.53
CA GLY A 72 5.68 -31.57 -16.82
C GLY A 72 5.86 -30.11 -17.23
N TYR A 73 5.55 -29.15 -16.37
CA TYR A 73 5.78 -27.72 -16.62
C TYR A 73 7.21 -27.29 -16.23
N THR A 74 7.67 -26.17 -16.76
CA THR A 74 8.98 -25.59 -16.42
C THR A 74 8.84 -24.43 -15.43
N PHE A 75 9.97 -24.00 -14.84
CA PHE A 75 10.00 -22.80 -14.00
C PHE A 75 9.97 -21.50 -14.83
N GLU A 76 10.39 -21.58 -16.09
CA GLU A 76 10.49 -20.42 -16.98
C GLU A 76 9.13 -20.03 -17.55
N ASP A 77 8.26 -21.02 -17.82
CA ASP A 77 6.90 -20.80 -18.33
C ASP A 77 5.87 -21.53 -17.46
N PRO A 78 5.60 -21.02 -16.23
CA PRO A 78 4.61 -21.62 -15.36
C PRO A 78 3.18 -21.38 -15.91
N PRO A 79 2.29 -22.38 -15.83
CA PRO A 79 0.92 -22.21 -16.30
C PRO A 79 0.21 -21.09 -15.51
N PRO A 80 -0.80 -20.40 -16.08
CA PRO A 80 -1.46 -19.27 -15.43
C PRO A 80 -1.96 -19.56 -14.01
N GLY A 81 -2.44 -20.78 -13.76
CA GLY A 81 -2.86 -21.22 -12.43
C GLY A 81 -1.74 -21.14 -11.39
N VAL A 82 -0.51 -21.51 -11.75
CA VAL A 82 0.66 -21.42 -10.87
C VAL A 82 1.00 -19.95 -10.58
N THR A 83 1.02 -19.10 -11.60
CA THR A 83 1.29 -17.66 -11.46
C THR A 83 0.25 -16.96 -10.59
N ILE A 84 -1.04 -17.30 -10.77
CA ILE A 84 -2.14 -16.80 -9.93
C ILE A 84 -1.93 -17.22 -8.47
N ILE A 85 -1.72 -18.51 -8.21
CA ILE A 85 -1.53 -19.02 -6.84
C ILE A 85 -0.29 -18.40 -6.20
N ALA A 86 0.81 -18.30 -6.93
CA ALA A 86 2.04 -17.68 -6.46
C ALA A 86 1.84 -16.22 -6.03
N THR A 87 1.10 -15.44 -6.83
CA THR A 87 0.80 -14.03 -6.54
C THR A 87 -0.12 -13.90 -5.33
N ILE A 88 -1.11 -14.78 -5.17
CA ILE A 88 -1.94 -14.85 -3.96
C ILE A 88 -1.06 -15.14 -2.74
N VAL A 89 -0.19 -16.14 -2.83
CA VAL A 89 0.72 -16.53 -1.75
C VAL A 89 1.67 -15.40 -1.38
N GLN A 90 2.20 -14.68 -2.36
CA GLN A 90 3.01 -13.49 -2.11
C GLN A 90 2.25 -12.43 -1.33
N ASN A 91 1.04 -12.09 -1.75
CA ASN A 91 0.18 -11.11 -1.06
C ASN A 91 -0.13 -11.55 0.37
N VAL A 92 -0.47 -12.83 0.57
CA VAL A 92 -0.75 -13.40 1.90
C VAL A 92 0.47 -13.28 2.81
N PHE A 93 1.68 -13.57 2.34
CA PHE A 93 2.88 -13.47 3.17
C PHE A 93 3.29 -12.03 3.46
N LEU A 94 3.12 -11.10 2.51
CA LEU A 94 3.35 -9.68 2.77
C LEU A 94 2.38 -9.15 3.84
N ILE A 95 1.08 -9.33 3.64
CA ILE A 95 0.06 -8.91 4.62
C ILE A 95 0.29 -9.62 5.96
N GLY A 96 0.59 -10.92 5.93
CA GLY A 96 0.89 -11.73 7.11
C GLY A 96 2.08 -11.18 7.91
N ALA A 97 3.16 -10.78 7.24
CA ALA A 97 4.31 -10.15 7.89
C ALA A 97 3.94 -8.81 8.55
N ALA A 98 3.20 -7.95 7.85
CA ALA A 98 2.71 -6.69 8.42
C ALA A 98 1.82 -6.91 9.65
N VAL A 99 0.87 -7.84 9.57
CA VAL A 99 -0.03 -8.18 10.68
C VAL A 99 0.73 -8.81 11.84
N PHE A 100 1.70 -9.69 11.58
CA PHE A 100 2.54 -10.31 12.59
C PHE A 100 3.31 -9.26 13.41
N PHE A 101 4.01 -8.33 12.74
CA PHE A 101 4.73 -7.28 13.44
C PHE A 101 3.80 -6.26 14.12
N ALA A 102 2.64 -5.98 13.53
CA ALA A 102 1.64 -5.16 14.18
C ALA A 102 1.13 -5.79 15.48
N ALA A 103 0.89 -7.11 15.46
CA ALA A 103 0.41 -7.89 16.60
C ALA A 103 1.38 -7.92 17.78
N LYS A 104 2.69 -7.74 17.53
CA LYS A 104 3.71 -7.63 18.59
C LYS A 104 3.60 -6.35 19.42
N VAL A 105 2.87 -5.34 18.93
CA VAL A 105 2.68 -4.07 19.64
C VAL A 105 1.29 -3.97 20.25
N ALA A 106 0.25 -4.30 19.47
CA ALA A 106 -1.13 -4.29 19.93
C ALA A 106 -1.97 -5.24 19.07
N ARG A 107 -3.15 -5.65 19.57
CA ARG A 107 -4.09 -6.44 18.76
C ARG A 107 -4.39 -5.70 17.44
N PRO A 108 -4.10 -6.32 16.27
CA PRO A 108 -4.31 -5.67 14.98
C PRO A 108 -5.78 -5.32 14.76
N ARG A 109 -6.04 -4.08 14.34
CA ARG A 109 -7.36 -3.60 13.94
C ARG A 109 -7.25 -2.87 12.60
N PRO A 110 -8.23 -3.00 11.68
CA PRO A 110 -8.19 -2.37 10.36
C PRO A 110 -7.86 -0.87 10.36
N TRP A 111 -8.41 -0.11 11.31
CA TRP A 111 -8.14 1.33 11.40
C TRP A 111 -6.67 1.66 11.73
N GLN A 112 -5.94 0.75 12.38
CA GLN A 112 -4.50 0.92 12.64
C GLN A 112 -3.69 0.90 11.35
N PHE A 113 -4.21 0.28 10.28
CA PHE A 113 -3.63 0.32 8.93
C PHE A 113 -4.24 1.43 8.07
N GLY A 114 -5.18 2.21 8.61
CA GLY A 114 -5.83 3.31 7.90
C GLY A 114 -7.06 2.92 7.08
N LEU A 115 -7.59 1.71 7.24
CA LEU A 115 -8.89 1.31 6.68
C LEU A 115 -10.02 2.04 7.42
N ARG A 116 -10.35 3.25 6.94
CA ARG A 116 -11.42 4.11 7.48
C ARG A 116 -12.03 4.97 6.41
N ARG A 117 -13.24 5.48 6.66
CA ARG A 117 -13.92 6.36 5.69
C ARG A 117 -13.10 7.63 5.46
N PRO A 118 -12.77 7.97 4.21
CA PRO A 118 -12.31 9.31 3.90
C PRO A 118 -13.49 10.28 3.81
N ALA A 119 -13.20 11.58 3.88
CA ALA A 119 -14.13 12.59 3.40
C ALA A 119 -14.26 12.47 1.87
N TRP A 120 -15.47 12.14 1.39
CA TRP A 120 -15.70 11.71 0.02
C TRP A 120 -15.15 12.69 -1.03
N TRP A 121 -15.65 13.92 -1.06
CA TRP A 121 -15.28 14.90 -2.10
C TRP A 121 -13.81 15.32 -2.06
N PRO A 122 -13.22 15.64 -0.89
CA PRO A 122 -11.78 15.89 -0.83
C PRO A 122 -10.96 14.68 -1.30
N ALA A 123 -11.36 13.46 -0.95
CA ALA A 123 -10.63 12.27 -1.38
C ALA A 123 -10.67 12.04 -2.87
N VAL A 124 -11.82 12.28 -3.53
CA VAL A 124 -11.91 12.25 -5.00
C VAL A 124 -10.95 13.28 -5.62
N GLY A 125 -10.96 14.52 -5.12
CA GLY A 125 -10.07 15.57 -5.62
C GLY A 125 -8.58 15.26 -5.45
N TRP A 126 -8.18 14.80 -4.25
CA TRP A 126 -6.79 14.40 -4.00
C TRP A 126 -6.37 13.18 -4.82
N THR A 127 -7.29 12.23 -5.06
CA THR A 127 -7.02 11.06 -5.90
C THR A 127 -6.80 11.46 -7.36
N ALA A 128 -7.65 12.33 -7.90
CA ALA A 128 -7.50 12.86 -9.26
C ALA A 128 -6.18 13.64 -9.41
N LEU A 129 -5.86 14.50 -8.44
CA LEU A 129 -4.59 15.25 -8.46
C LEU A 129 -3.37 14.32 -8.39
N ALA A 130 -3.41 13.30 -7.52
CA ALA A 130 -2.36 12.31 -7.41
C ALA A 130 -2.17 11.55 -8.73
N PHE A 131 -3.28 11.17 -9.39
CA PHE A 131 -3.22 10.48 -10.67
C PHE A 131 -2.62 11.35 -11.77
N VAL A 132 -3.10 12.59 -11.93
CA VAL A 132 -2.56 13.53 -12.92
C VAL A 132 -1.08 13.82 -12.67
N THR A 133 -0.68 13.96 -11.40
CA THR A 133 0.73 14.16 -11.03
C THR A 133 1.58 12.97 -11.44
N PHE A 134 1.11 11.75 -11.19
CA PHE A 134 1.79 10.53 -11.61
C PHE A 134 1.89 10.44 -13.14
N LEU A 135 0.79 10.65 -13.87
CA LEU A 135 0.78 10.58 -15.33
C LEU A 135 1.72 11.63 -15.96
N ALA A 136 1.69 12.86 -15.46
CA ALA A 136 2.58 13.92 -15.93
C ALA A 136 4.06 13.57 -15.72
N PHE A 137 4.42 13.08 -14.52
CA PHE A 137 5.78 12.63 -14.24
C PHE A 137 6.19 11.48 -15.15
N SER A 138 5.34 10.46 -15.29
CA SER A 138 5.61 9.29 -16.13
C SER A 138 5.82 9.68 -17.59
N ALA A 139 4.97 10.55 -18.14
CA ALA A 139 5.09 11.03 -19.51
C ALA A 139 6.38 11.82 -19.74
N ILE A 140 6.76 12.71 -18.81
CA ILE A 140 8.02 13.46 -18.86
C ILE A 140 9.22 12.50 -18.81
N TRP A 141 9.19 11.54 -17.89
CA TRP A 141 10.26 10.56 -17.72
C TRP A 141 10.49 9.70 -18.96
N VAL A 142 9.41 9.08 -19.46
CA VAL A 142 9.43 8.25 -20.68
C VAL A 142 9.92 9.05 -21.88
N SER A 143 9.47 10.30 -22.04
CA SER A 143 9.90 11.16 -23.14
C SER A 143 11.37 11.59 -23.01
N ALA A 144 11.83 11.89 -21.80
CA ALA A 144 13.22 12.32 -21.56
C ALA A 144 14.23 11.21 -21.82
N LEU A 145 13.85 9.95 -21.60
CA LEU A 145 14.69 8.79 -21.82
C LEU A 145 14.48 8.12 -23.19
N GLY A 146 13.56 8.61 -24.02
CA GLY A 146 13.26 8.01 -25.32
C GLY A 146 12.67 6.61 -25.24
N LEU A 147 12.00 6.26 -24.13
CA LEU A 147 11.42 4.92 -23.88
C LEU A 147 10.12 4.65 -24.65
N GLN A 148 9.77 5.52 -25.58
CA GLN A 148 8.52 5.50 -26.34
C GLN A 148 8.38 4.26 -27.24
N ASN A 149 9.50 3.64 -27.61
CA ASN A 149 9.55 2.46 -28.47
C ASN A 149 9.70 1.14 -27.69
N GLU A 150 9.69 1.15 -26.36
CA GLU A 150 9.75 -0.10 -25.57
C GLU A 150 8.39 -0.82 -25.49
N GLU A 151 7.32 -0.26 -26.10
CA GLU A 151 5.98 -0.86 -26.18
C GLU A 151 5.98 -2.25 -26.84
N ASP A 152 6.90 -2.54 -27.76
CA ASP A 152 7.04 -3.86 -28.41
C ASP A 152 7.57 -4.97 -27.47
N THR A 153 7.85 -4.65 -26.20
CA THR A 153 8.43 -5.60 -25.23
C THR A 153 7.71 -5.63 -23.88
N LEU A 154 6.47 -5.14 -23.80
CA LEU A 154 5.62 -5.44 -22.65
C LEU A 154 5.47 -6.97 -22.60
N PRO A 155 5.88 -7.65 -21.52
CA PRO A 155 5.74 -9.09 -21.46
C PRO A 155 4.26 -9.45 -21.59
N THR A 156 3.90 -10.10 -22.70
CA THR A 156 2.63 -10.83 -22.87
C THR A 156 2.53 -12.00 -21.86
N GLU A 157 3.56 -12.19 -21.04
CA GLU A 157 3.77 -13.32 -20.16
C GLU A 157 3.00 -13.23 -18.84
N LEU A 158 1.68 -13.24 -18.94
CA LEU A 158 0.85 -13.96 -17.96
C LEU A 158 0.31 -15.27 -18.55
N GLY A 159 0.70 -15.63 -19.78
CA GLY A 159 0.47 -16.94 -20.40
C GLY A 159 -1.01 -17.24 -20.65
N VAL A 160 -1.84 -16.22 -20.85
CA VAL A 160 -3.31 -16.37 -20.79
C VAL A 160 -3.99 -16.61 -22.13
N ASP A 161 -3.23 -16.93 -23.16
CA ASP A 161 -3.72 -16.95 -24.54
C ASP A 161 -4.75 -18.06 -24.84
N GLU A 162 -5.03 -18.98 -23.90
CA GLU A 162 -5.94 -20.11 -24.14
C GLU A 162 -7.19 -20.18 -23.24
N SER A 163 -7.36 -19.30 -22.22
CA SER A 163 -8.51 -19.40 -21.30
C SER A 163 -9.05 -18.05 -20.81
N THR A 164 -10.28 -17.72 -21.25
CA THR A 164 -11.04 -16.57 -20.76
C THR A 164 -11.21 -16.57 -19.23
N ALA A 165 -11.36 -17.75 -18.62
CA ALA A 165 -11.48 -17.87 -17.17
C ALA A 165 -10.18 -17.51 -16.45
N ALA A 166 -9.03 -17.96 -16.98
CA ALA A 166 -7.73 -17.56 -16.47
C ALA A 166 -7.51 -16.05 -16.63
N LEU A 167 -7.94 -15.45 -17.74
CA LEU A 167 -7.82 -14.01 -18.00
C LEU A 167 -8.62 -13.17 -17.01
N ILE A 168 -9.86 -13.58 -16.74
CA ILE A 168 -10.69 -12.93 -15.72
C ILE A 168 -10.06 -13.08 -14.33
N ALA A 169 -9.50 -14.26 -14.01
CA ALA A 169 -8.86 -14.50 -12.72
C ALA A 169 -7.59 -13.66 -12.52
N VAL A 170 -6.75 -13.56 -13.55
CA VAL A 170 -5.55 -12.72 -13.56
C VAL A 170 -5.93 -11.24 -13.48
N ALA A 171 -6.92 -10.80 -14.27
CA ALA A 171 -7.41 -9.43 -14.20
C ALA A 171 -7.87 -9.09 -12.77
N PHE A 172 -8.71 -9.92 -12.16
CA PHE A 172 -9.15 -9.75 -10.78
C PHE A 172 -7.98 -9.68 -9.79
N LEU A 173 -6.98 -10.54 -9.96
CA LEU A 173 -5.80 -10.57 -9.10
C LEU A 173 -5.00 -9.27 -9.20
N VAL A 174 -4.72 -8.81 -10.41
CA VAL A 174 -3.91 -7.63 -10.72
C VAL A 174 -4.64 -6.33 -10.38
N THR A 175 -5.96 -6.25 -10.57
CA THR A 175 -6.72 -5.01 -10.41
C THR A 175 -7.41 -4.87 -9.05
N VAL A 176 -7.53 -5.96 -8.28
CA VAL A 176 -8.17 -5.94 -6.95
C VAL A 176 -7.25 -6.47 -5.86
N VAL A 177 -6.80 -7.72 -5.98
CA VAL A 177 -6.10 -8.40 -4.88
C VAL A 177 -4.74 -7.75 -4.62
N ALA A 178 -3.93 -7.55 -5.66
CA ALA A 178 -2.61 -6.94 -5.56
C ALA A 178 -2.70 -5.50 -5.02
N PRO A 179 -3.52 -4.57 -5.58
CA PRO A 179 -3.68 -3.24 -5.03
C PRO A 179 -4.10 -3.24 -3.55
N VAL A 180 -5.05 -4.11 -3.15
CA VAL A 180 -5.47 -4.17 -1.74
C VAL A 180 -4.33 -4.66 -0.84
N GLY A 181 -3.66 -5.75 -1.22
CA GLY A 181 -2.60 -6.35 -0.41
C GLY A 181 -1.35 -5.48 -0.31
N GLU A 182 -0.91 -4.92 -1.44
CA GLU A 182 0.23 -4.03 -1.52
C GLU A 182 -0.01 -2.73 -0.75
N GLU A 183 -1.18 -2.10 -0.88
CA GLU A 183 -1.47 -0.88 -0.11
C GLU A 183 -1.55 -1.18 1.40
N LEU A 184 -2.13 -2.32 1.80
CA LEU A 184 -2.13 -2.75 3.21
C LEU A 184 -0.72 -2.90 3.78
N PHE A 185 0.18 -3.50 3.01
CA PHE A 185 1.57 -3.66 3.41
C PHE A 185 2.32 -2.32 3.36
N PHE A 186 2.40 -1.68 2.19
CA PHE A 186 3.24 -0.52 1.97
C PHE A 186 2.74 0.73 2.68
N ARG A 187 1.44 1.03 2.63
CA ARG A 187 0.90 2.28 3.20
C ARG A 187 0.32 2.01 4.58
N GLY A 188 -0.36 0.88 4.74
CA GLY A 188 -0.96 0.47 5.99
C GLY A 188 0.06 0.11 7.07
N PHE A 189 1.26 -0.37 6.71
CA PHE A 189 2.28 -0.76 7.69
C PHE A 189 3.66 -0.15 7.42
N TYR A 190 4.30 -0.45 6.29
CA TYR A 190 5.70 -0.12 6.00
C TYR A 190 6.00 1.38 6.10
N PHE A 191 5.26 2.20 5.36
CA PHE A 191 5.34 3.66 5.38
C PHE A 191 5.10 4.22 6.79
N ARG A 192 4.10 3.70 7.50
CA ARG A 192 3.75 4.17 8.85
C ARG A 192 4.82 3.83 9.89
N ALA A 193 5.41 2.64 9.80
CA ALA A 193 6.53 2.24 10.62
C ALA A 193 7.75 3.14 10.35
N LEU A 194 8.07 3.42 9.08
CA LEU A 194 9.15 4.34 8.70
C LEU A 194 8.87 5.79 9.11
N ALA A 195 7.62 6.24 9.05
CA ALA A 195 7.25 7.59 9.43
C ALA A 195 7.57 7.88 10.92
N ASN A 196 7.59 6.84 11.77
CA ASN A 196 8.02 6.96 13.17
C ASN A 196 9.52 7.30 13.35
N TRP A 197 10.34 7.28 12.28
CA TRP A 197 11.76 7.61 12.33
C TRP A 197 12.04 9.11 12.19
N LYS A 198 11.92 9.64 10.97
CA LYS A 198 12.25 11.03 10.60
C LYS A 198 11.06 11.76 9.96
N GLY A 199 9.84 11.26 10.18
CA GLY A 199 8.62 11.85 9.64
C GLY A 199 8.26 11.38 8.24
N ILE A 200 7.31 12.10 7.66
CA ILE A 200 6.57 11.68 6.45
C ILE A 200 7.45 11.66 5.20
N TRP A 201 8.27 12.69 4.99
CA TRP A 201 9.02 12.83 3.74
C TRP A 201 10.07 11.75 3.52
N PRO A 202 10.99 11.46 4.48
CA PRO A 202 11.94 10.37 4.30
C PRO A 202 11.24 9.01 4.18
N ALA A 203 10.16 8.80 4.94
CA ALA A 203 9.38 7.56 4.87
C ALA A 203 8.71 7.37 3.50
N ALA A 204 8.13 8.42 2.92
CA ALA A 204 7.50 8.36 1.60
C ALA A 204 8.53 8.10 0.50
N ILE A 205 9.70 8.75 0.56
CA ILE A 205 10.78 8.55 -0.41
C ILE A 205 11.30 7.10 -0.34
N ILE A 206 11.61 6.61 0.86
CA ILE A 206 12.09 5.23 1.04
C ILE A 206 11.02 4.23 0.59
N THR A 207 9.75 4.46 0.93
CA THR A 207 8.64 3.61 0.49
C THR A 207 8.51 3.63 -1.03
N GLY A 208 8.62 4.79 -1.67
CA GLY A 208 8.61 4.91 -3.13
C GLY A 208 9.75 4.14 -3.78
N ILE A 209 10.99 4.33 -3.31
CA ILE A 209 12.16 3.60 -3.83
C ILE A 209 11.96 2.09 -3.68
N THR A 210 11.57 1.62 -2.49
CA THR A 210 11.30 0.20 -2.25
C THR A 210 10.20 -0.32 -3.18
N PHE A 211 9.11 0.44 -3.34
CA PHE A 211 8.00 0.07 -4.20
C PHE A 211 8.44 -0.04 -5.67
N GLY A 212 9.27 0.88 -6.19
CA GLY A 212 9.81 0.72 -7.55
C GLY A 212 10.74 -0.50 -7.66
N SER A 213 11.64 -0.70 -6.70
CA SER A 213 12.65 -1.76 -6.76
C SER A 213 12.08 -3.18 -6.76
N ILE A 214 11.00 -3.46 -6.02
CA ILE A 214 10.41 -4.81 -5.98
C ILE A 214 9.79 -5.24 -7.33
N HIS A 215 9.56 -4.30 -8.24
CA HIS A 215 9.00 -4.57 -9.57
C HIS A 215 10.06 -4.89 -10.63
N ALA A 216 11.36 -4.87 -10.28
CA ALA A 216 12.46 -5.12 -11.22
C ALA A 216 12.41 -6.49 -11.92
N GLY A 217 11.67 -7.46 -11.37
CA GLY A 217 11.51 -8.79 -11.98
C GLY A 217 10.33 -8.91 -12.96
N GLY A 218 9.43 -7.91 -13.02
CA GLY A 218 8.21 -7.96 -13.86
C GLY A 218 7.95 -6.68 -14.65
N SER A 219 8.90 -5.75 -14.67
CA SER A 219 8.78 -4.48 -15.41
C SER A 219 10.13 -4.07 -15.97
N PRO A 220 10.18 -3.45 -17.17
CA PRO A 220 11.45 -2.98 -17.72
C PRO A 220 12.10 -1.93 -16.81
N ILE A 221 13.43 -1.91 -16.80
CA ILE A 221 14.21 -1.11 -15.84
C ILE A 221 13.89 0.40 -15.92
N GLY A 222 13.55 0.89 -17.11
CA GLY A 222 13.16 2.29 -17.34
C GLY A 222 11.87 2.71 -16.61
N PHE A 223 10.99 1.76 -16.28
CA PHE A 223 9.71 2.01 -15.62
C PHE A 223 9.78 1.92 -14.09
N LEU A 224 10.89 1.45 -13.52
CA LEU A 224 11.03 1.33 -12.05
C LEU A 224 11.00 2.70 -11.35
N VAL A 225 11.48 3.75 -12.01
CA VAL A 225 11.43 5.12 -11.47
C VAL A 225 9.99 5.68 -11.46
N PRO A 226 9.22 5.62 -12.57
CA PRO A 226 7.78 5.90 -12.54
C PRO A 226 7.01 5.10 -11.48
N LEU A 227 7.27 3.79 -11.36
CA LEU A 227 6.65 2.95 -10.32
C LEU A 227 7.03 3.42 -8.92
N GLY A 228 8.29 3.76 -8.68
CA GLY A 228 8.71 4.30 -7.39
C GLY A 228 8.10 5.66 -7.07
N PHE A 229 7.93 6.52 -8.08
CA PHE A 229 7.24 7.80 -7.95
C PHE A 229 5.75 7.61 -7.64
N PHE A 230 5.09 6.66 -8.30
CA PHE A 230 3.72 6.24 -7.94
C PHE A 230 3.65 5.78 -6.49
N GLY A 231 4.62 4.94 -6.11
CA GLY A 231 4.98 4.54 -4.75
C GLY A 231 4.85 5.68 -3.73
N PHE A 232 5.63 6.72 -3.99
CA PHE A 232 5.73 7.96 -3.20
C PHE A 232 4.43 8.77 -3.18
N VAL A 233 3.81 8.99 -4.35
CA VAL A 233 2.56 9.77 -4.48
C VAL A 233 1.42 9.14 -3.67
N LEU A 234 1.31 7.81 -3.68
CA LEU A 234 0.31 7.08 -2.89
C LEU A 234 0.51 7.27 -1.38
N CYS A 235 1.76 7.41 -0.90
CA CYS A 235 2.02 7.74 0.50
C CYS A 235 1.49 9.14 0.86
N LEU A 236 1.68 10.12 -0.03
CA LEU A 236 1.14 11.47 0.16
C LEU A 236 -0.38 11.47 0.11
N LEU A 237 -0.98 10.72 -0.83
CA LEU A 237 -2.43 10.55 -0.92
C LEU A 237 -3.00 9.96 0.37
N TYR A 238 -2.34 8.93 0.93
CA TYR A 238 -2.70 8.34 2.21
C TYR A 238 -2.67 9.36 3.36
N VAL A 239 -1.62 10.18 3.44
CA VAL A 239 -1.48 11.23 4.45
C VAL A 239 -2.58 12.28 4.31
N ARG A 240 -2.83 12.77 3.10
CA ARG A 240 -3.82 13.83 2.82
C ARG A 240 -5.25 13.37 3.08
N THR A 241 -5.58 12.17 2.62
CA THR A 241 -6.96 11.65 2.73
C THR A 241 -7.23 10.99 4.08
N LYS A 242 -6.18 10.75 4.88
CA LYS A 242 -6.29 10.03 6.14
C LYS A 242 -7.06 8.72 5.89
N SER A 243 -6.79 8.00 4.82
CA SER A 243 -7.48 6.76 4.51
C SER A 243 -6.66 5.90 3.57
N LEU A 244 -6.76 4.59 3.73
CA LEU A 244 -6.15 3.62 2.82
C LEU A 244 -6.98 3.40 1.55
N TYR A 245 -8.27 3.73 1.56
CA TYR A 245 -9.13 3.49 0.38
C TYR A 245 -8.73 4.34 -0.85
N PRO A 246 -8.40 5.64 -0.75
CA PRO A 246 -8.00 6.41 -1.93
C PRO A 246 -6.72 5.90 -2.60
N PRO A 247 -5.64 5.54 -1.87
CA PRO A 247 -4.51 4.81 -2.46
C PRO A 247 -4.89 3.49 -3.13
N ILE A 248 -5.71 2.65 -2.48
CA ILE A 248 -6.18 1.38 -3.07
C ILE A 248 -6.91 1.62 -4.40
N VAL A 249 -7.81 2.60 -4.42
CA VAL A 249 -8.58 2.97 -5.62
C VAL A 249 -7.67 3.47 -6.73
N LEU A 250 -6.73 4.37 -6.42
CA LEU A 250 -5.80 4.89 -7.42
C LEU A 250 -4.90 3.79 -7.99
N HIS A 251 -4.42 2.90 -7.14
CA HIS A 251 -3.62 1.75 -7.54
C HIS A 251 -4.43 0.79 -8.42
N ALA A 252 -5.67 0.46 -8.06
CA ALA A 252 -6.56 -0.35 -8.88
C ALA A 252 -6.88 0.30 -10.23
N ILE A 253 -7.05 1.63 -10.29
CA ILE A 253 -7.22 2.37 -11.54
C ILE A 253 -5.98 2.19 -12.43
N ASN A 254 -4.80 2.45 -11.89
CA ASN A 254 -3.54 2.31 -12.61
C ASN A 254 -3.35 0.89 -13.15
N ASN A 255 -3.58 -0.12 -12.31
CA ASN A 255 -3.42 -1.51 -12.71
C ASN A 255 -4.47 -1.95 -13.74
N SER A 256 -5.71 -1.46 -13.65
CA SER A 256 -6.73 -1.77 -14.66
C SER A 256 -6.38 -1.20 -16.03
N ILE A 257 -5.81 0.01 -16.06
CA ILE A 257 -5.36 0.63 -17.31
C ILE A 257 -4.13 -0.10 -17.84
N ALA A 258 -3.10 -0.30 -17.01
CA ALA A 258 -1.86 -0.96 -17.41
C ALA A 258 -2.11 -2.39 -17.90
N PHE A 259 -2.85 -3.20 -17.13
CA PHE A 259 -3.20 -4.57 -17.52
C PHE A 259 -4.08 -4.60 -18.77
N GLY A 260 -5.03 -3.68 -18.91
CA GLY A 260 -5.83 -3.59 -20.13
C GLY A 260 -4.98 -3.26 -21.36
N SER A 261 -4.05 -2.32 -21.21
CA SER A 261 -3.12 -1.94 -22.28
C SER A 261 -2.19 -3.08 -22.68
N THR A 262 -1.69 -3.90 -21.74
CA THR A 262 -0.86 -5.07 -22.07
C THR A 262 -1.64 -6.20 -22.75
N GLN A 263 -2.96 -6.10 -22.86
CA GLN A 263 -3.83 -7.08 -23.49
C GLN A 263 -4.54 -6.51 -24.74
N ASP A 264 -4.11 -5.33 -25.22
CA ASP A 264 -4.74 -4.60 -26.34
C ASP A 264 -6.24 -4.35 -26.16
N TRP A 265 -6.67 -4.19 -24.91
CA TRP A 265 -8.07 -3.91 -24.60
C TRP A 265 -8.45 -2.46 -24.86
N SER A 266 -9.73 -2.27 -25.18
CA SER A 266 -10.32 -0.94 -25.33
C SER A 266 -11.55 -0.81 -24.43
N TRP A 267 -12.70 -1.28 -24.89
CA TRP A 267 -13.97 -1.23 -24.15
C TRP A 267 -13.99 -2.12 -22.91
N GLN A 268 -13.08 -3.10 -22.80
CA GLN A 268 -12.95 -3.97 -21.64
C GLN A 268 -12.32 -3.24 -20.44
N ILE A 269 -11.42 -2.28 -20.68
CA ILE A 269 -10.76 -1.49 -19.62
C ILE A 269 -11.77 -0.82 -18.69
N PRO A 270 -12.75 -0.02 -19.16
CA PRO A 270 -13.72 0.60 -18.26
C PRO A 270 -14.61 -0.42 -17.53
N LEU A 271 -14.86 -1.61 -18.10
CA LEU A 271 -15.62 -2.66 -17.43
C LEU A 271 -14.85 -3.29 -16.28
N VAL A 272 -13.59 -3.66 -16.51
CA VAL A 272 -12.71 -4.23 -15.47
C VAL A 272 -12.47 -3.19 -14.38
N LEU A 273 -12.27 -1.93 -14.75
CA LEU A 273 -12.16 -0.84 -13.80
C LEU A 273 -13.41 -0.73 -12.91
N ALA A 274 -14.60 -0.62 -13.52
CA ALA A 274 -15.86 -0.50 -12.78
C ALA A 274 -16.10 -1.71 -11.87
N GLY A 275 -15.84 -2.92 -12.36
CA GLY A 275 -15.93 -4.16 -11.59
C GLY A 275 -14.97 -4.18 -10.39
N SER A 276 -13.72 -3.78 -10.60
CA SER A 276 -12.70 -3.70 -9.56
C SER A 276 -13.08 -2.72 -8.46
N LEU A 277 -13.53 -1.53 -8.83
CA LEU A 277 -13.98 -0.51 -7.88
C LEU A 277 -15.25 -0.95 -7.11
N ALA A 278 -16.17 -1.65 -7.76
CA ALA A 278 -17.35 -2.22 -7.10
C ALA A 278 -16.93 -3.27 -6.04
N ILE A 279 -16.05 -4.20 -6.39
CA ILE A 279 -15.58 -5.24 -5.46
C ILE A 279 -14.82 -4.62 -4.28
N ILE A 280 -13.91 -3.68 -4.55
CA ILE A 280 -13.19 -2.95 -3.50
C ILE A 280 -14.17 -2.21 -2.57
N SER A 281 -15.21 -1.59 -3.13
CA SER A 281 -16.25 -0.90 -2.36
C SER A 281 -17.08 -1.86 -1.49
N LEU A 282 -17.43 -3.04 -2.01
CA LEU A 282 -18.10 -4.09 -1.25
C LEU A 282 -17.21 -4.61 -0.11
N GLY A 283 -15.93 -4.86 -0.38
CA GLY A 283 -14.95 -5.26 0.63
C GLY A 283 -14.79 -4.19 1.72
N ALA A 284 -14.68 -2.92 1.33
CA ALA A 284 -14.64 -1.78 2.24
C ALA A 284 -15.89 -1.70 3.13
N TYR A 285 -17.07 -1.95 2.56
CA TYR A 285 -18.32 -2.03 3.31
C TYR A 285 -18.31 -3.19 4.31
N ALA A 286 -17.90 -4.39 3.89
CA ALA A 286 -17.84 -5.58 4.74
C ALA A 286 -16.87 -5.42 5.92
N VAL A 287 -15.65 -4.92 5.66
CA VAL A 287 -14.66 -4.62 6.71
C VAL A 287 -15.25 -3.66 7.74
N ARG A 288 -15.95 -2.63 7.29
CA ARG A 288 -16.53 -1.63 8.18
C ARG A 288 -17.70 -2.16 9.01
N ARG A 289 -18.49 -3.08 8.46
CA ARG A 289 -19.58 -3.73 9.19
C ARG A 289 -19.05 -4.71 10.23
N GLY A 290 -17.99 -5.46 9.91
CA GLY A 290 -17.42 -6.49 10.80
C GLY A 290 -16.44 -5.96 11.85
N TRP A 291 -15.75 -4.85 11.56
CA TRP A 291 -14.65 -4.32 12.38
C TRP A 291 -14.81 -2.84 12.75
N GLY A 292 -16.01 -2.27 12.54
CA GLY A 292 -16.35 -0.96 13.06
C GLY A 292 -16.32 -0.95 14.59
N PRO A 293 -15.99 0.19 15.24
CA PRO A 293 -16.13 0.30 16.68
C PRO A 293 -17.58 -0.05 17.07
N ALA A 294 -17.73 -0.91 18.09
CA ALA A 294 -19.04 -1.21 18.62
C ALA A 294 -19.72 0.10 19.03
N PRO A 295 -21.04 0.27 18.80
CA PRO A 295 -21.76 1.41 19.34
C PRO A 295 -21.43 1.52 20.83
N ALA A 296 -21.06 2.71 21.30
CA ALA A 296 -20.87 2.94 22.72
C ALA A 296 -22.12 2.43 23.43
N ARG A 297 -21.97 1.43 24.31
CA ARG A 297 -23.07 1.03 25.19
C ARG A 297 -23.44 2.30 25.95
N SER A 298 -24.63 2.82 25.71
CA SER A 298 -25.19 3.87 26.56
C SER A 298 -25.09 3.36 27.99
N LEU A 299 -24.31 4.04 28.82
CA LEU A 299 -24.30 3.75 30.24
C LEU A 299 -25.76 3.86 30.70
N PRO A 300 -26.30 2.85 31.44
CA PRO A 300 -27.61 3.00 32.04
C PRO A 300 -27.58 4.26 32.90
N VAL A 301 -28.52 5.17 32.62
CA VAL A 301 -28.77 6.41 33.36
C VAL A 301 -29.25 6.07 34.76
#